data_AF-A0AAV8FAE7-F1
#
_entry.id   AF-A0AAV8FAE7-F1
#
_cell.length_a   1.000
_cell.length_b   1.000
_cell.length_c   1.000
_cell.angle_alpha   90.00
_cell.angle_beta   90.00
_cell.angle_gamma   90.00
#
_symmetry.space_group_name_H-M   'P 1'
#
loop_
_entity.id
_entity.type
_entity.pdbx_description
1 polymer ?
#
loop_
_entity_poly.entity_id
_entity_poly.type
_entity_poly.pdbx_seq_one_letter_code
_entity_poly.pdbx_strand_id
1 'polypeptide(L)'
;MASDRFNINSQLEHLQAKYVGTGHADQNRFEWAANINRDSYASYIGRHPMLAYIAIAENESIGRERYNFMQVSLSQPILLVSFCFGFR
;
A
#
# COMPACT_ATOMS: atom_id res chain seq x y z
N MET A 1 22.77 -14.84 23.93
CA MET A 1 22.62 -13.37 23.99
C MET A 1 22.87 -12.69 22.65
N ALA A 2 23.94 -12.97 21.90
CA ALA A 2 24.09 -12.46 20.52
C ALA A 2 23.19 -13.22 19.52
N SER A 3 23.06 -14.54 19.67
CA SER A 3 22.20 -15.39 18.82
C SER A 3 20.72 -14.98 18.87
N ASP A 4 20.22 -14.53 20.02
CA ASP A 4 18.83 -14.09 20.18
C ASP A 4 18.52 -12.81 19.39
N ARG A 5 19.49 -11.90 19.27
CA ARG A 5 19.36 -10.67 18.49
C ARG A 5 19.30 -10.93 16.98
N PHE A 6 20.13 -11.84 16.47
CA PHE A 6 20.09 -12.25 15.06
C PHE A 6 18.78 -12.96 14.72
N ASN A 7 18.24 -13.76 15.65
CA ASN A 7 16.95 -14.43 15.49
C ASN A 7 15.75 -13.46 15.46
N ILE A 8 15.84 -12.33 16.15
CA ILE A 8 14.79 -11.30 16.12
C ILE A 8 14.79 -10.57 14.76
N ASN A 9 15.98 -10.25 14.23
CA ASN A 9 16.09 -9.55 12.94
C ASN A 9 15.61 -10.41 11.77
N SER A 10 15.94 -11.71 11.75
CA SER A 10 15.46 -12.62 10.69
C SER A 10 13.95 -12.81 10.70
N GLN A 11 13.31 -12.79 11.87
CA GLN A 11 11.85 -12.83 12.00
C GLN A 11 11.18 -11.55 11.48
N LEU A 12 11.78 -10.38 11.75
CA LEU A 12 11.27 -9.11 11.24
C LEU A 12 11.40 -9.03 9.72
N GLU A 13 12.53 -9.43 9.17
CA GLU A 13 12.75 -9.49 7.72
C GLU A 13 11.76 -10.45 7.04
N HIS A 14 11.46 -11.59 7.67
CA HIS A 14 10.45 -12.53 7.18
C HIS A 14 9.05 -11.91 7.14
N LEU A 15 8.67 -11.17 8.18
CA LEU A 15 7.37 -10.47 8.23
C LEU A 15 7.29 -9.34 7.19
N GLN A 16 8.37 -8.59 7.00
CA GLN A 16 8.47 -7.53 5.98
C GLN A 16 8.39 -8.08 4.56
N ALA A 17 8.94 -9.27 4.31
CA ALA A 17 8.80 -9.95 3.03
C ALA A 17 7.36 -10.44 2.76
N LYS A 18 6.60 -10.76 3.82
CA LYS A 18 5.23 -11.27 3.71
C LYS A 18 4.16 -10.17 3.63
N TYR A 19 4.32 -9.11 4.41
CA TYR A 19 3.34 -8.03 4.53
C TYR A 19 3.98 -6.70 4.15
N VAL A 20 3.62 -6.23 2.95
CA VAL A 20 4.08 -4.93 2.46
C VAL A 20 3.54 -3.83 3.36
N GLY A 21 4.39 -2.86 3.74
CA GLY A 21 4.03 -1.78 4.64
C GLY A 21 4.41 -2.00 6.11
N THR A 22 4.98 -3.15 6.47
CA THR A 22 5.49 -3.43 7.83
C THR A 22 6.64 -2.48 8.19
N GLY A 23 6.41 -1.59 9.15
CA GLY A 23 7.38 -0.57 9.53
C GLY A 23 8.50 -1.07 10.45
N HIS A 24 9.59 -0.29 10.52
CA HIS A 24 10.72 -0.51 11.43
C HIS A 24 11.20 0.82 12.02
N ALA A 25 12.03 0.75 13.07
CA ALA A 25 12.46 1.93 13.84
C ALA A 25 13.21 2.98 12.99
N ASP A 26 13.91 2.54 11.95
CA ASP A 26 14.70 3.40 11.05
C ASP A 26 13.94 3.82 9.78
N GLN A 27 12.63 3.59 9.71
CA GLN A 27 11.85 3.92 8.52
C GLN A 27 11.75 5.44 8.32
N ASN A 28 11.94 5.90 7.08
CA ASN A 28 11.81 7.31 6.76
C ASN A 28 10.35 7.76 6.79
N ARG A 29 10.09 8.99 7.26
CA ARG A 29 8.74 9.58 7.29
C ARG A 29 8.08 9.59 5.91
N PHE A 30 8.87 9.78 4.85
CA PHE A 30 8.36 9.78 3.48
C PHE A 30 7.87 8.40 3.04
N GLU A 31 8.61 7.34 3.37
CA GLU A 31 8.23 5.96 3.04
C GLU A 31 6.98 5.54 3.80
N TRP A 32 6.88 5.95 5.08
CA TRP A 32 5.68 5.70 5.86
C TRP A 32 4.46 6.43 5.29
N ALA A 33 4.60 7.72 4.94
CA ALA A 33 3.53 8.48 4.31
C ALA A 33 3.09 7.89 2.96
N ALA A 34 4.04 7.40 2.15
CA ALA A 34 3.76 6.72 0.90
C ALA A 34 2.93 5.44 1.11
N ASN A 35 3.27 4.63 2.13
CA ASN A 35 2.50 3.44 2.49
C ASN A 35 1.07 3.78 2.90
N ILE A 36 0.87 4.81 3.73
CA ILE A 36 -0.47 5.27 4.15
C ILE A 36 -1.30 5.70 2.94
N ASN A 37 -0.71 6.49 2.04
CA ASN A 37 -1.39 6.97 0.84
C ASN A 37 -1.81 5.79 -0.06
N ARG A 38 -0.91 4.81 -0.24
CA ARG A 38 -1.18 3.60 -1.02
C ARG A 38 -2.37 2.81 -0.44
N ASP A 39 -2.38 2.57 0.87
CA ASP A 39 -3.42 1.80 1.53
C ASP A 39 -4.78 2.51 1.50
N SER A 40 -4.75 3.85 1.55
CA SER A 40 -5.93 4.69 1.38
C SER A 40 -6.52 4.54 -0.03
N TYR A 41 -5.70 4.67 -1.07
CA TYR A 41 -6.15 4.48 -2.46
C TYR A 41 -6.67 3.07 -2.74
N ALA A 42 -6.02 2.03 -2.19
CA ALA A 42 -6.49 0.65 -2.29
C ALA A 42 -7.88 0.48 -1.67
N SER A 43 -8.12 1.11 -0.51
CA SER A 43 -9.42 1.10 0.17
C SER A 43 -10.51 1.82 -0.62
N TYR A 44 -10.19 2.93 -1.29
CA TYR A 44 -11.12 3.66 -2.14
C TYR A 44 -11.57 2.82 -3.34
N ILE A 45 -10.64 2.17 -4.05
CA ILE A 45 -10.96 1.33 -5.22
C ILE A 45 -11.75 0.07 -4.82
N GLY A 46 -11.38 -0.54 -3.69
CA GLY A 46 -11.97 -1.79 -3.20
C GLY A 46 -13.40 -1.64 -2.68
N ARG A 47 -13.78 -0.46 -2.16
CA ARG A 47 -15.13 -0.19 -1.63
C ARG A 47 -15.93 0.67 -2.61
N HIS A 48 -16.90 0.06 -3.26
CA HIS A 48 -17.80 0.75 -4.20
C HIS A 48 -18.43 2.07 -3.68
N PRO A 49 -18.95 2.17 -2.43
CA PRO A 49 -19.55 3.43 -1.97
C PRO A 49 -18.54 4.57 -1.81
N MET A 50 -17.29 4.27 -1.41
CA MET A 50 -16.23 5.27 -1.29
C MET A 50 -15.83 5.80 -2.66
N LEU A 51 -15.64 4.90 -3.62
CA LEU A 51 -15.34 5.27 -4.99
C LEU A 51 -16.45 6.10 -5.63
N ALA A 52 -17.71 5.72 -5.43
CA ALA A 52 -18.85 6.47 -5.95
C ALA A 52 -18.96 7.86 -5.33
N TYR A 53 -18.70 7.99 -4.03
CA TYR A 53 -18.67 9.29 -3.35
C TYR A 53 -17.62 10.22 -3.97
N ILE A 54 -16.41 9.71 -4.21
CA ILE A 54 -15.33 10.50 -4.82
C ILE A 54 -15.66 10.87 -6.26
N ALA A 55 -16.18 9.92 -7.06
CA ALA A 55 -16.59 10.18 -8.44
C ALA A 55 -17.68 11.26 -8.55
N ILE A 56 -18.63 11.29 -7.60
CA ILE A 56 -19.65 12.35 -7.54
C ILE A 56 -19.03 13.70 -7.17
N ALA A 57 -18.11 13.72 -6.19
CA ALA A 57 -17.46 14.95 -5.75
C ALA A 57 -16.57 15.58 -6.85
N GLU A 58 -15.87 14.75 -7.62
CA GLU A 58 -14.99 15.19 -8.72
C GLU A 58 -15.73 15.34 -10.05
N ASN A 59 -17.02 14.97 -10.10
CA ASN A 59 -17.87 15.00 -11.29
C ASN A 59 -17.26 14.23 -12.48
N GLU A 60 -16.64 13.09 -12.19
CA GLU A 60 -16.01 12.22 -13.18
C GLU A 60 -16.65 10.82 -13.18
N SER A 61 -16.45 10.10 -14.28
CA SER A 61 -16.96 8.74 -14.37
C SER A 61 -16.24 7.82 -13.38
N ILE A 62 -16.99 6.91 -12.74
CA ILE A 62 -16.45 5.91 -11.79
C ILE A 62 -15.28 5.12 -12.41
N GLY A 63 -15.35 4.83 -13.72
CA GLY A 63 -14.29 4.13 -14.44
C GLY A 63 -13.01 4.97 -14.58
N ARG A 64 -13.14 6.29 -14.80
CA ARG A 64 -12.00 7.20 -14.85
C ARG A 64 -11.33 7.32 -13.49
N GLU A 65 -12.08 7.50 -12.40
CA GLU A 65 -11.46 7.62 -11.08
C GLU A 65 -10.78 6.33 -10.63
N ARG A 66 -11.32 5.16 -10.99
CA ARG A 66 -10.60 3.88 -10.80
C ARG A 66 -9.28 3.86 -11.53
N TYR A 67 -9.27 4.29 -12.79
CA TYR A 67 -8.05 4.33 -13.60
C TYR A 67 -7.04 5.36 -13.07
N ASN A 68 -7.52 6.50 -12.58
CA ASN A 68 -6.72 7.53 -11.94
C ASN A 68 -6.02 7.01 -10.69
N PHE A 69 -6.78 6.43 -9.75
CA PHE A 69 -6.21 5.85 -8.52
C PHE A 69 -5.30 4.64 -8.78
N MET A 70 -5.60 3.82 -9.80
CA MET A 70 -4.69 2.77 -10.24
C MET A 70 -3.36 3.33 -10.73
N GLN A 71 -3.34 4.37 -11.57
CA GLN A 71 -2.10 4.98 -12.04
C GLN A 71 -1.27 5.59 -10.91
N VAL A 72 -1.91 6.29 -9.97
CA VAL A 72 -1.23 6.88 -8.80
C VAL A 72 -0.57 5.80 -7.94
N SER A 73 -1.19 4.62 -7.85
CA SER A 73 -0.59 3.47 -7.14
C SER A 73 0.60 2.84 -7.87
N LEU A 74 0.69 2.98 -9.21
CA LEU A 74 1.78 2.47 -10.03
C LEU A 74 2.98 3.42 -10.09
N SER A 75 2.75 4.73 -9.95
CA SER A 75 3.78 5.76 -10.08
C SER A 75 4.63 5.98 -8.82
N GLN A 76 4.34 5.28 -7.71
CA GLN A 76 5.13 5.30 -6.48
C GLN A 76 6.03 4.06 -6.45
N PRO A 77 7.30 4.15 -6.88
CA PRO A 77 8.16 2.99 -7.05
C PRO A 77 8.82 2.64 -5.71
N ILE A 78 8.07 2.10 -4.76
CA ILE A 78 8.65 1.37 -3.62
C ILE A 78 7.91 0.04 -3.54
N LEU A 79 8.32 -0.82 -4.47
CA LEU A 79 8.11 -2.25 -4.52
C LEU A 79 6.64 -2.74 -4.41
N LEU A 80 6.21 -3.33 -5.53
CA LEU A 80 5.31 -4.48 -5.57
C LEU A 80 3.82 -4.12 -5.68
N VAL A 81 3.46 -3.63 -6.86
CA VAL A 81 2.15 -3.77 -7.51
C VAL A 81 1.71 -5.25 -7.59
N SER A 82 2.64 -6.21 -7.43
CA SER A 82 2.36 -7.64 -7.58
C SER A 82 1.52 -8.29 -6.47
N PHE A 83 1.06 -7.57 -5.44
CA PHE A 83 0.20 -8.15 -4.39
C PHE A 83 -1.20 -7.52 -4.27
N CYS A 84 -1.43 -6.31 -4.82
CA CYS A 84 -2.74 -5.66 -4.69
C CYS A 84 -3.78 -6.10 -5.74
N PHE A 85 -3.38 -6.77 -6.83
CA PHE A 85 -4.29 -7.06 -7.96
C PHE A 85 -4.41 -8.53 -8.41
N GLY A 86 -3.84 -9.51 -7.69
CA GLY A 86 -4.12 -10.91 -8.04
C GLY A 86 -3.46 -11.97 -7.15
N PHE A 87 -4.22 -13.07 -6.97
CA PHE A 87 -3.86 -14.42 -6.47
C PHE A 87 -3.86 -14.58 -4.93
N ARG A 88 -4.66 -15.47 -4.33
CA ARG A 88 -4.64 -16.94 -4.39
C ARG A 88 -3.26 -17.54 -4.14
#